data_AF-A0A6P1HQR4-F1
#
_entry.id   AF-A0A6P1HQR4-F1
#
_cell.length_a   1.000
_cell.length_b   1.000
_cell.length_c   1.000
_cell.angle_alpha   90.00
_cell.angle_beta   90.00
_cell.angle_gamma   90.00
#
_symmetry.space_group_name_H-M   'P 1'
#
loop_
_entity.id
_entity.type
_entity.pdbx_description
1 polymer ?
#
loop_
_entity_poly.entity_id
_entity_poly.type
_entity_poly.pdbx_seq_one_letter_code
_entity_poly.pdbx_strand_id
1 'polypeptide(L)'
;MYAYDQYGNPYVYSPYPVAYVPQPYNPYQRGYYPNFYYRQQSVQGQASWTEGGAETACNTPWSTNNYMTAAVGENTPYQCGQKLKVKNLSSDDQKEITVTVVDQVPNYPPNKINLHRKAFQALGANLDAGIINVQITPITPEQESSEWGKYLMNVTQTAYPNYQITDYKSVSKTEISSDQTKEVYEYTLQSSQETIKVQASVTYNPQTGRVVSFDLKEV
;
A
#
# COMPACT_ATOMS: atom_id res chain seq x y z
N MET A 1 -0.09 -73.30 -6.40
CA MET A 1 -0.89 -72.11 -6.07
C MET A 1 -0.53 -71.72 -4.65
N TYR A 2 0.13 -70.58 -4.49
CA TYR A 2 0.83 -70.20 -3.26
C TYR A 2 -0.11 -69.48 -2.29
N ALA A 3 -0.13 -69.94 -1.03
CA ALA A 3 -0.71 -69.25 0.11
C ALA A 3 0.15 -69.56 1.34
N TYR A 4 0.93 -68.56 1.78
CA TYR A 4 1.73 -68.47 3.01
C TYR A 4 2.17 -66.99 3.11
N ASP A 5 2.27 -66.28 4.23
CA ASP A 5 2.23 -66.64 5.65
C ASP A 5 1.98 -65.39 6.53
N GLN A 6 1.85 -65.67 7.82
CA GLN A 6 1.53 -64.92 9.04
C GLN A 6 2.36 -63.68 9.47
N TYR A 7 1.85 -63.10 10.57
CA TYR A 7 2.48 -62.46 11.74
C TYR A 7 2.08 -60.97 11.91
N GLY A 8 1.55 -60.46 13.02
CA GLY A 8 1.24 -60.97 14.36
C GLY A 8 0.89 -59.75 15.26
N ASN A 9 -0.12 -59.91 16.12
CA ASN A 9 -0.62 -59.05 17.23
C ASN A 9 0.46 -58.39 18.14
N PRO A 10 0.13 -57.54 19.17
CA PRO A 10 -1.13 -56.91 19.60
C PRO A 10 -1.00 -55.41 20.02
N TYR A 11 -2.10 -54.65 20.04
CA TYR A 11 -2.13 -53.37 20.76
C TYR A 11 -2.36 -53.60 22.26
N VAL A 12 -1.32 -53.31 23.04
CA VAL A 12 -1.26 -53.38 24.50
C VAL A 12 -1.89 -52.12 25.11
N TYR A 13 -2.85 -52.33 26.00
CA TYR A 13 -3.40 -51.32 26.90
C TYR A 13 -2.37 -51.04 28.01
N SER A 14 -1.93 -49.78 28.16
CA SER A 14 -1.12 -49.35 29.31
C SER A 14 -1.59 -47.98 29.82
N PRO A 15 -2.03 -47.87 31.09
CA PRO A 15 -2.41 -46.62 31.72
C PRO A 15 -1.25 -46.09 32.58
N TYR A 16 -0.62 -44.98 32.16
CA TYR A 16 0.27 -44.22 33.04
C TYR A 16 0.04 -42.71 32.87
N PRO A 17 -0.19 -41.97 33.98
CA PRO A 17 -0.32 -40.52 33.96
C PRO A 17 1.06 -39.87 33.78
N VAL A 18 1.23 -39.09 32.71
CA VAL A 18 2.45 -38.30 32.50
C VAL A 18 2.38 -37.08 33.41
N ALA A 19 3.29 -37.05 34.39
CA ALA A 19 3.47 -35.96 35.33
C ALA A 19 3.85 -34.65 34.59
N TYR A 20 3.12 -33.58 34.90
CA TYR A 20 3.42 -32.22 34.46
C TYR A 20 4.70 -31.75 35.15
N VAL A 21 5.79 -31.65 34.39
CA VAL A 21 7.03 -31.00 34.84
C VAL A 21 6.96 -29.54 34.39
N PRO A 22 6.93 -28.54 35.30
CA PRO A 22 6.97 -27.14 34.89
C PRO A 22 8.37 -26.83 34.35
N GLN A 23 8.45 -26.45 33.07
CA GLN A 23 9.68 -25.90 32.49
C GLN A 23 9.97 -24.53 33.12
N PRO A 24 11.24 -24.24 33.49
CA PRO A 24 11.62 -22.95 34.04
C PRO A 24 11.48 -21.84 32.99
N TYR A 25 10.76 -20.79 33.37
CA TYR A 25 10.51 -19.60 32.59
C TYR A 25 11.82 -18.90 32.21
N ASN A 26 12.14 -18.87 30.92
CA ASN A 26 13.28 -18.14 30.36
C ASN A 26 12.84 -16.69 30.05
N PRO A 27 13.34 -15.65 30.76
CA PRO A 27 12.81 -14.29 30.65
C PRO A 27 13.27 -13.50 29.42
N TYR A 28 14.01 -14.12 28.48
CA TYR A 28 14.53 -13.44 27.29
C TYR A 28 13.76 -13.81 26.02
N GLN A 29 12.45 -13.61 26.03
CA GLN A 29 11.67 -13.50 24.79
C GLN A 29 11.39 -12.03 24.53
N ARG A 30 12.35 -11.43 23.80
CA ARG A 30 12.23 -10.18 23.07
C ARG A 30 10.81 -10.05 22.54
N GLY A 31 10.12 -8.98 22.95
CA GLY A 31 8.76 -8.68 22.54
C GLY A 31 8.62 -8.77 21.02
N TYR A 32 8.04 -9.87 20.57
CA TYR A 32 7.41 -9.96 19.27
C TYR A 32 6.20 -9.03 19.38
N TYR A 33 6.41 -7.77 19.00
CA TYR A 33 5.31 -6.87 18.70
C TYR A 33 4.42 -7.61 17.70
N PRO A 34 3.13 -7.84 18.02
CA PRO A 34 2.21 -8.31 17.02
C PRO A 34 2.08 -7.13 16.06
N ASN A 35 2.81 -7.18 14.94
CA ASN A 35 2.47 -6.40 13.78
C ASN A 35 1.03 -6.78 13.44
N PHE A 36 0.09 -5.95 13.89
CA PHE A 36 -1.26 -5.89 13.37
C PHE A 36 -1.16 -5.37 11.93
N TYR A 37 -0.61 -6.21 11.05
CA TYR A 37 -0.85 -6.11 9.63
C TYR A 37 -2.37 -6.23 9.48
N TYR A 38 -3.04 -5.09 9.33
CA TYR A 38 -4.31 -5.06 8.62
C TYR A 38 -4.06 -5.79 7.31
N ARG A 39 -4.49 -7.06 7.21
CA ARG A 39 -4.48 -7.81 5.97
C ARG A 39 -5.30 -7.00 4.99
N GLN A 40 -4.63 -6.28 4.10
CA GLN A 40 -5.27 -5.54 3.03
C GLN A 40 -5.89 -6.55 2.09
N GLN A 41 -7.20 -6.73 2.26
CA GLN A 41 -7.96 -7.54 1.33
C GLN A 41 -8.39 -6.63 0.19
N SER A 42 -7.98 -6.99 -1.02
CA SER A 42 -8.57 -6.42 -2.22
C SER A 42 -10.08 -6.63 -2.17
N VAL A 43 -10.85 -5.56 -2.39
CA VAL A 43 -12.31 -5.60 -2.36
C VAL A 43 -12.84 -5.57 -3.78
N GLN A 44 -13.78 -6.46 -4.10
CA GLN A 44 -14.54 -6.34 -5.35
C GLN A 44 -15.65 -5.30 -5.18
N GLY A 45 -15.79 -4.46 -6.19
CA GLY A 45 -16.62 -3.27 -6.10
C GLY A 45 -16.98 -2.72 -7.47
N GLN A 46 -17.44 -1.47 -7.46
CA GLN A 46 -17.84 -0.75 -8.66
C GLN A 46 -17.05 0.54 -8.81
N ALA A 47 -16.73 0.89 -10.04
CA ALA A 47 -16.23 2.22 -10.39
C ALA A 47 -17.23 2.91 -11.30
N SER A 48 -17.56 4.16 -10.99
CA SER A 48 -18.19 5.11 -11.92
C SER A 48 -17.20 6.19 -12.32
N TRP A 49 -17.63 7.18 -13.11
CA TRP A 49 -16.79 8.32 -13.46
C TRP A 49 -17.44 9.69 -13.25
N THR A 50 -16.60 10.70 -13.09
CA THR A 50 -16.95 12.13 -12.98
C THR A 50 -15.95 13.01 -13.72
N GLU A 51 -16.35 14.22 -14.10
CA GLU A 51 -15.43 15.28 -14.57
C GLU A 51 -14.68 15.95 -13.39
N GLY A 52 -15.04 15.59 -12.17
CA GLY A 52 -14.55 16.24 -10.96
C GLY A 52 -15.32 17.51 -10.61
N GLY A 53 -14.91 18.15 -9.51
CA GLY A 53 -15.47 19.40 -9.00
C GLY A 53 -14.37 20.42 -8.65
N ALA A 54 -14.78 21.66 -8.38
CA ALA A 54 -13.84 22.73 -8.00
C ALA A 54 -13.26 22.55 -6.60
N GLU A 55 -14.05 21.98 -5.68
CA GLU A 55 -13.66 21.72 -4.29
C GLU A 55 -13.68 20.22 -4.02
N THR A 56 -12.78 19.78 -3.15
CA THR A 56 -12.69 18.38 -2.71
C THR A 56 -12.61 18.33 -1.20
N ALA A 57 -13.18 17.29 -0.58
CA ALA A 57 -13.11 17.08 0.86
C ALA A 57 -11.66 16.92 1.37
N CYS A 58 -10.74 16.48 0.51
CA CYS A 58 -9.34 16.23 0.88
C CYS A 58 -8.40 17.41 0.59
N ASN A 59 -8.89 18.58 0.17
CA ASN A 59 -8.06 19.72 -0.24
C ASN A 59 -7.00 19.37 -1.31
N THR A 60 -7.25 18.35 -2.14
CA THR A 60 -6.34 17.88 -3.18
C THR A 60 -7.05 17.95 -4.53
N PRO A 61 -6.54 18.67 -5.54
CA PRO A 61 -7.30 18.90 -6.76
C PRO A 61 -7.43 17.62 -7.59
N TRP A 62 -8.54 17.50 -8.32
CA TRP A 62 -8.79 16.40 -9.26
C TRP A 62 -7.71 16.26 -10.34
N SER A 63 -7.00 17.33 -10.67
CA SER A 63 -5.87 17.33 -11.62
C SER A 63 -4.60 16.66 -11.10
N THR A 64 -4.53 16.34 -9.81
CA THR A 64 -3.39 15.65 -9.20
C THR A 64 -3.04 14.39 -9.96
N ASN A 65 -1.74 14.09 -10.10
CA ASN A 65 -1.23 12.90 -10.78
C ASN A 65 -1.86 12.68 -12.18
N ASN A 66 -1.90 13.73 -13.00
CA ASN A 66 -2.47 13.70 -14.35
C ASN A 66 -3.92 13.18 -14.38
N TYR A 67 -4.72 13.57 -13.39
CA TYR A 67 -6.11 13.15 -13.22
C TYR A 67 -6.30 11.66 -12.91
N MET A 68 -5.26 10.98 -12.41
CA MET A 68 -5.39 9.64 -11.84
C MET A 68 -5.88 9.75 -10.40
N THR A 69 -7.13 10.17 -10.26
CA THR A 69 -7.76 10.55 -9.00
C THR A 69 -9.13 9.92 -8.86
N ALA A 70 -9.57 9.75 -7.61
CA ALA A 70 -10.85 9.14 -7.29
C ALA A 70 -11.49 9.78 -6.06
N ALA A 71 -12.82 9.74 -6.02
CA ALA A 71 -13.61 9.95 -4.83
C ALA A 71 -14.08 8.61 -4.25
N VAL A 72 -14.16 8.54 -2.92
CA VAL A 72 -14.60 7.36 -2.16
C VAL A 72 -15.80 7.73 -1.27
N GLY A 73 -16.52 6.75 -0.72
CA GLY A 73 -17.53 7.05 0.29
C GLY A 73 -16.93 7.51 1.62
N GLU A 74 -17.62 8.40 2.35
CA GLU A 74 -17.21 8.87 3.68
C GLU A 74 -17.03 7.73 4.70
N ASN A 75 -17.84 6.67 4.56
CA ASN A 75 -17.80 5.50 5.44
C ASN A 75 -16.88 4.38 4.90
N THR A 76 -15.94 4.71 4.01
CA THR A 76 -14.94 3.75 3.51
C THR A 76 -13.71 3.71 4.42
N PRO A 77 -12.93 2.63 4.41
CA PRO A 77 -11.62 2.62 5.06
C PRO A 77 -10.57 3.46 4.32
N TYR A 78 -10.88 3.96 3.11
CA TYR A 78 -9.93 4.68 2.27
C TYR A 78 -9.79 6.13 2.73
N GLN A 79 -8.55 6.58 2.90
CA GLN A 79 -8.24 7.91 3.44
C GLN A 79 -7.84 8.89 2.35
N CYS A 80 -8.03 10.18 2.62
CA CYS A 80 -7.51 11.25 1.77
C CYS A 80 -6.01 11.09 1.50
N GLY A 81 -5.61 11.24 0.24
CA GLY A 81 -4.23 11.08 -0.22
C GLY A 81 -3.76 9.63 -0.39
N GLN A 82 -4.55 8.64 0.05
CA GLN A 82 -4.19 7.24 -0.13
C GLN A 82 -4.20 6.84 -1.60
N LYS A 83 -3.21 6.06 -2.04
CA LYS A 83 -3.22 5.46 -3.38
C LYS A 83 -3.96 4.12 -3.38
N LEU A 84 -4.79 3.94 -4.38
CA LEU A 84 -5.54 2.72 -4.64
C LEU A 84 -5.12 2.15 -5.98
N LYS A 85 -4.84 0.86 -6.00
CA LYS A 85 -4.69 0.07 -7.21
C LYS A 85 -6.07 -0.42 -7.62
N VAL A 86 -6.49 -0.07 -8.83
CA VAL A 86 -7.82 -0.37 -9.36
C VAL A 86 -7.68 -1.20 -10.62
N LYS A 87 -8.26 -2.39 -10.62
CA LYS A 87 -8.23 -3.33 -11.73
C LYS A 87 -9.63 -3.49 -12.33
N ASN A 88 -9.73 -3.39 -13.66
CA ASN A 88 -10.99 -3.59 -14.38
C ASN A 88 -11.32 -5.08 -14.43
N LEU A 89 -12.48 -5.47 -13.89
CA LEU A 89 -12.97 -6.86 -13.96
C LEU A 89 -14.00 -7.05 -15.06
N SER A 90 -14.39 -5.97 -15.75
CA SER A 90 -15.43 -5.96 -16.77
C SER A 90 -14.85 -6.01 -18.20
N SER A 91 -13.53 -5.98 -18.35
CA SER A 91 -12.84 -6.09 -19.64
C SER A 91 -11.90 -7.30 -19.67
N ASP A 92 -11.71 -7.86 -20.86
CA ASP A 92 -10.86 -9.04 -21.07
C ASP A 92 -9.38 -8.74 -20.80
N ASP A 93 -8.92 -7.52 -21.11
CA ASP A 93 -7.55 -7.08 -20.88
C ASP A 93 -7.22 -6.86 -19.39
N GLN A 94 -8.25 -6.85 -18.53
CA GLN A 94 -8.17 -6.65 -17.08
C GLN A 94 -7.18 -5.57 -16.64
N LYS A 95 -7.20 -4.44 -17.36
CA LYS A 95 -6.26 -3.34 -17.17
C LYS A 95 -6.30 -2.82 -15.73
N GLU A 96 -5.16 -2.32 -15.27
CA GLU A 96 -4.98 -1.80 -13.92
C GLU A 96 -4.37 -0.39 -13.95
N ILE A 97 -4.80 0.46 -13.02
CA ILE A 97 -4.22 1.78 -12.79
C ILE A 97 -4.03 2.03 -11.30
N THR A 98 -3.23 3.04 -10.97
CA THR A 98 -3.11 3.58 -9.61
C THR A 98 -3.75 4.96 -9.56
N VAL A 99 -4.62 5.20 -8.59
CA VAL A 99 -5.30 6.48 -8.37
C VAL A 99 -5.10 6.99 -6.96
N THR A 100 -5.10 8.32 -6.78
CA THR A 100 -5.08 8.96 -5.47
C THR A 100 -6.49 9.31 -5.02
N VAL A 101 -6.85 9.02 -3.77
CA VAL A 101 -8.11 9.46 -3.16
C VAL A 101 -8.03 10.96 -2.91
N VAL A 102 -8.87 11.73 -3.60
CA VAL A 102 -8.87 13.19 -3.52
C VAL A 102 -10.17 13.76 -2.98
N ASP A 103 -11.23 12.96 -2.88
CA ASP A 103 -12.54 13.47 -2.48
C ASP A 103 -13.39 12.40 -1.77
N GLN A 104 -14.42 12.85 -1.04
CA GLN A 104 -15.35 12.00 -0.32
C GLN A 104 -16.79 12.32 -0.71
N VAL A 105 -17.58 11.28 -0.98
CA VAL A 105 -18.97 11.39 -1.43
C VAL A 105 -19.91 10.88 -0.32
N PRO A 106 -20.87 11.71 0.14
CA PRO A 106 -21.89 11.27 1.09
C PRO A 106 -22.73 10.13 0.52
N ASN A 107 -23.09 9.16 1.37
CA ASN A 107 -23.94 8.02 1.04
C ASN A 107 -23.41 7.09 -0.08
N TYR A 108 -22.13 7.18 -0.42
CA TYR A 108 -21.52 6.24 -1.36
C TYR A 108 -21.27 4.87 -0.72
N PRO A 109 -21.58 3.76 -1.42
CA PRO A 109 -21.29 2.42 -0.93
C PRO A 109 -19.79 2.23 -0.60
N PRO A 110 -19.44 1.49 0.46
CA PRO A 110 -18.04 1.28 0.85
C PRO A 110 -17.15 0.63 -0.22
N ASN A 111 -17.75 -0.12 -1.14
CA ASN A 111 -17.07 -0.79 -2.25
C ASN A 111 -17.33 -0.08 -3.60
N LYS A 112 -17.72 1.19 -3.59
CA LYS A 112 -17.87 2.00 -4.80
C LYS A 112 -16.90 3.17 -4.77
N ILE A 113 -16.22 3.39 -5.89
CA ILE A 113 -15.37 4.56 -6.12
C ILE A 113 -15.84 5.33 -7.35
N ASN A 114 -15.60 6.63 -7.38
CA ASN A 114 -15.89 7.48 -8.54
C ASN A 114 -14.58 8.02 -9.09
N LEU A 115 -14.15 7.47 -10.23
CA LEU A 115 -12.91 7.85 -10.88
C LEU A 115 -13.07 9.16 -11.62
N HIS A 116 -12.00 9.92 -11.75
CA HIS A 116 -11.98 10.96 -12.76
C HIS A 116 -12.13 10.35 -14.17
N ARG A 117 -12.79 11.04 -15.10
CA ARG A 117 -13.01 10.59 -16.49
C ARG A 117 -11.76 10.01 -17.14
N LYS A 118 -10.63 10.72 -17.03
CA LYS A 118 -9.33 10.27 -17.56
C LYS A 118 -8.83 8.98 -16.90
N ALA A 119 -8.98 8.82 -15.58
CA ALA A 119 -8.65 7.57 -14.89
C ALA A 119 -9.55 6.42 -15.37
N PHE A 120 -10.86 6.66 -15.51
CA PHE A 120 -11.80 5.66 -16.00
C PHE A 120 -11.44 5.17 -17.41
N GLN A 121 -11.10 6.08 -18.32
CA GLN A 121 -10.61 5.73 -19.66
C GLN A 121 -9.24 5.05 -19.63
N ALA A 122 -8.33 5.50 -18.77
CA ALA A 122 -7.02 4.88 -18.58
C ALA A 122 -7.15 3.44 -18.09
N LEU A 123 -8.19 3.12 -17.32
CA LEU A 123 -8.57 1.77 -16.89
C LEU A 123 -9.15 0.90 -18.02
N GLY A 124 -9.22 1.43 -19.26
CA GLY A 124 -9.73 0.73 -20.43
C GLY A 124 -11.26 0.63 -20.45
N ALA A 125 -11.95 1.45 -19.67
CA ALA A 125 -13.41 1.44 -19.60
C ALA A 125 -14.04 2.38 -20.64
N ASN A 126 -15.17 1.96 -21.21
CA ASN A 126 -16.00 2.81 -22.06
C ASN A 126 -16.86 3.74 -21.18
N LEU A 127 -16.81 5.05 -21.43
CA LEU A 127 -17.61 6.04 -20.70
C LEU A 127 -19.11 5.76 -20.74
N ASP A 128 -19.61 5.19 -21.85
CA ASP A 128 -21.02 4.87 -22.04
C ASP A 128 -21.50 3.73 -21.13
N ALA A 129 -20.58 2.91 -20.61
CA ALA A 129 -20.93 1.89 -19.62
C ALA A 129 -21.38 2.51 -18.29
N GLY A 130 -20.89 3.71 -17.98
CA GLY A 130 -21.20 4.49 -16.77
C GLY A 130 -20.63 3.89 -15.48
N ILE A 131 -20.85 2.59 -15.25
CA ILE A 131 -20.39 1.83 -14.07
C ILE A 131 -19.76 0.52 -14.56
N ILE A 132 -18.61 0.15 -13.99
CA ILE A 132 -17.93 -1.12 -14.22
C ILE A 132 -17.60 -1.83 -12.91
N ASN A 133 -17.48 -3.15 -12.97
CA ASN A 133 -16.95 -3.95 -11.87
C ASN A 133 -15.43 -3.84 -11.81
N VAL A 134 -14.90 -3.64 -10.61
CA VAL A 134 -13.47 -3.46 -10.35
C VAL A 134 -13.02 -4.23 -9.12
N GLN A 135 -11.72 -4.47 -9.04
CA GLN A 135 -11.04 -4.84 -7.80
C GLN A 135 -10.26 -3.62 -7.29
N ILE A 136 -10.47 -3.27 -6.02
CA ILE A 136 -9.84 -2.13 -5.36
C ILE A 136 -8.88 -2.67 -4.31
N THR A 137 -7.62 -2.29 -4.42
CA THR A 137 -6.57 -2.70 -3.49
C THR A 137 -5.89 -1.45 -2.92
N PRO A 138 -6.00 -1.20 -1.60
CA PRO A 138 -5.16 -0.20 -0.93
C PRO A 138 -3.69 -0.44 -1.22
N ILE A 139 -2.98 0.60 -1.69
CA ILE A 139 -1.52 0.55 -1.77
C ILE A 139 -0.98 1.03 -0.42
N THR A 140 -0.09 0.23 0.16
CA THR A 140 0.61 0.64 1.38
C THR A 140 1.79 1.54 1.07
N PRO A 141 2.29 2.31 2.04
CA PRO A 141 3.56 3.00 1.88
C PRO A 141 4.72 2.06 1.49
N GLU A 142 4.71 0.79 1.93
CA GLU A 142 5.69 -0.21 1.51
C GLU A 142 5.56 -0.60 0.03
N GLN A 143 4.33 -0.70 -0.49
CA GLN A 143 4.07 -1.00 -1.90
C GLN A 143 4.22 0.22 -2.82
N GLU A 144 4.02 1.43 -2.27
CA GLU A 144 4.37 2.68 -2.94
C GLU A 144 5.88 2.89 -3.04
N SER A 145 6.68 2.18 -2.25
CA SER A 145 8.13 2.37 -2.22
C SER A 145 8.74 2.01 -3.57
N SER A 146 9.01 3.05 -4.36
CA SER A 146 9.88 2.92 -5.51
C SER A 146 11.30 2.65 -5.00
N GLU A 147 12.18 2.14 -5.86
CA GLU A 147 13.62 2.01 -5.56
C GLU A 147 14.18 3.31 -4.94
N TRP A 148 13.60 4.46 -5.31
CA TRP A 148 13.94 5.77 -4.77
C TRP A 148 13.49 6.00 -3.33
N GLY A 149 12.36 5.45 -2.90
CA GLY A 149 11.94 5.51 -1.50
C GLY A 149 12.94 4.79 -0.58
N LYS A 150 13.50 3.65 -1.03
CA LYS A 150 14.54 2.93 -0.28
C LYS A 150 15.90 3.65 -0.35
N TYR A 151 16.26 4.14 -1.54
CA TYR A 151 17.47 4.94 -1.74
C TYR A 151 17.47 6.15 -0.82
N LEU A 152 16.39 6.95 -0.83
CA LEU A 152 16.26 8.14 0.01
C LEU A 152 16.13 7.81 1.50
N MET A 153 15.57 6.65 1.86
CA MET A 153 15.59 6.16 3.24
C MET A 153 17.03 5.94 3.72
N ASN A 154 17.87 5.32 2.91
CA ASN A 154 19.28 5.10 3.25
C ASN A 154 20.07 6.42 3.32
N VAL A 155 19.81 7.35 2.40
CA VAL A 155 20.42 8.70 2.41
C VAL A 155 19.99 9.45 3.69
N THR A 156 18.70 9.43 4.02
CA THR A 156 18.15 10.04 5.24
C THR A 156 18.76 9.41 6.49
N GLN A 157 18.81 8.09 6.59
CA GLN A 157 19.38 7.40 7.74
C GLN A 157 20.89 7.70 7.92
N THR A 158 21.61 7.91 6.83
CA THR A 158 23.03 8.31 6.86
C THR A 158 23.20 9.75 7.34
N ALA A 159 22.30 10.66 6.97
CA ALA A 159 22.32 12.05 7.42
C ALA A 159 21.88 12.20 8.89
N TYR A 160 21.00 11.32 9.38
CA TYR A 160 20.46 11.33 10.74
C TYR A 160 20.79 10.03 11.51
N PRO A 161 22.08 9.75 11.79
CA PRO A 161 22.52 8.46 12.32
C PRO A 161 21.99 8.13 13.73
N ASN A 162 21.58 9.14 14.51
CA ASN A 162 21.06 8.97 15.87
C ASN A 162 19.53 8.82 15.93
N TYR A 163 18.85 8.88 14.79
CA TYR A 163 17.41 8.70 14.68
C TYR A 163 17.11 7.34 14.04
N GLN A 164 15.98 6.76 14.40
CA GLN A 164 15.40 5.60 13.72
C GLN A 164 14.26 6.08 12.83
N ILE A 165 14.26 5.67 11.57
CA ILE A 165 13.11 5.89 10.68
C ILE A 165 11.99 4.93 11.10
N THR A 166 10.87 5.46 11.57
CA THR A 166 9.74 4.66 12.10
C THR A 166 8.56 4.59 11.15
N ASP A 167 8.45 5.54 10.22
CA ASP A 167 7.42 5.57 9.20
C ASP A 167 7.94 6.33 7.97
N TYR A 168 7.35 6.07 6.80
CA TYR A 168 7.58 6.87 5.61
C TYR A 168 6.39 6.79 4.66
N LYS A 169 6.24 7.79 3.80
CA LYS A 169 5.20 7.81 2.75
C LYS A 169 5.69 8.52 1.50
N SER A 170 5.17 8.12 0.34
CA SER A 170 5.34 8.90 -0.88
C SER A 170 4.47 10.15 -0.80
N VAL A 171 5.07 11.32 -1.00
CA VAL A 171 4.36 12.60 -1.01
C VAL A 171 3.96 12.97 -2.43
N SER A 172 4.89 12.86 -3.39
CA SER A 172 4.62 13.16 -4.78
C SER A 172 5.56 12.45 -5.75
N LYS A 173 5.09 12.31 -6.98
CA LYS A 173 5.86 11.87 -8.14
C LYS A 173 5.44 12.73 -9.32
N THR A 174 6.37 13.47 -9.89
CA THR A 174 6.11 14.45 -10.95
C THR A 174 7.09 14.25 -12.08
N GLU A 175 6.59 14.05 -13.30
CA GLU A 175 7.40 14.13 -14.51
C GLU A 175 7.67 15.61 -14.82
N ILE A 176 8.94 16.01 -14.75
CA ILE A 176 9.38 17.38 -15.08
C ILE A 176 9.54 17.51 -16.60
N SER A 177 10.08 16.45 -17.22
CA SER A 177 10.31 16.31 -18.65
C SER A 177 10.44 14.82 -18.99
N SER A 178 10.49 14.48 -20.28
CA SER A 178 10.66 13.10 -20.74
C SER A 178 11.94 12.41 -20.25
N ASP A 179 12.90 13.18 -19.75
CA ASP A 179 14.20 12.74 -19.24
C ASP A 179 14.40 13.04 -17.75
N GLN A 180 13.39 13.58 -17.05
CA GLN A 180 13.46 13.86 -15.62
C GLN A 180 12.14 13.62 -14.88
N THR A 181 12.24 12.83 -13.83
CA THR A 181 11.16 12.58 -12.87
C THR A 181 11.64 12.97 -11.48
N LYS A 182 10.80 13.70 -10.74
CA LYS A 182 11.02 14.02 -9.33
C LYS A 182 10.09 13.21 -8.45
N GLU A 183 10.64 12.54 -7.45
CA GLU A 183 9.88 11.88 -6.38
C GLU A 183 10.20 12.53 -5.04
N VAL A 184 9.18 12.68 -4.19
CA VAL A 184 9.28 13.24 -2.84
C VAL A 184 8.69 12.25 -1.85
N TYR A 185 9.39 12.03 -0.76
CA TYR A 185 9.01 11.17 0.35
C TYR A 185 9.10 11.95 1.66
N GLU A 186 8.23 11.63 2.61
CA GLU A 186 8.30 12.12 3.99
C GLU A 186 8.62 10.95 4.89
N TYR A 187 9.65 11.08 5.72
CA TYR A 187 10.08 10.10 6.71
C TYR A 187 9.79 10.66 8.10
N THR A 188 9.24 9.82 8.97
CA THR A 188 9.13 10.11 10.40
C THR A 188 10.34 9.49 11.09
N LEU A 189 11.12 10.33 11.77
CA LEU A 189 12.35 9.95 12.45
C LEU A 189 12.15 10.11 13.95
N GLN A 190 12.55 9.10 14.71
CA GLN A 190 12.43 9.09 16.17
C GLN A 190 13.79 8.89 16.82
N SER A 191 14.13 9.74 17.79
CA SER A 191 15.24 9.56 18.72
C SER A 191 14.71 9.30 20.14
N SER A 192 15.62 9.17 21.11
CA SER A 192 15.23 9.12 22.53
C SER A 192 14.66 10.44 23.06
N GLN A 193 14.88 11.54 22.33
CA GLN A 193 14.55 12.89 22.78
C GLN A 193 13.30 13.44 22.08
N GLU A 194 13.10 13.09 20.80
CA GLU A 194 12.06 13.71 19.98
C GLU A 194 11.66 12.86 18.77
N THR A 195 10.63 13.32 18.07
CA THR A 195 10.21 12.82 16.76
C THR A 195 10.16 13.98 15.78
N ILE A 196 10.85 13.86 14.65
CA ILE A 196 10.92 14.87 13.60
C ILE A 196 10.40 14.29 12.28
N LYS A 197 10.05 15.17 11.34
CA LYS A 197 9.70 14.79 9.97
C LYS A 197 10.72 15.35 9.00
N VAL A 198 11.18 14.51 8.09
CA VAL A 198 12.13 14.90 7.05
C VAL A 198 11.52 14.58 5.70
N GLN A 199 11.41 15.58 4.84
CA GLN A 199 11.12 15.39 3.43
C GLN A 199 12.41 15.17 2.67
N ALA A 200 12.47 14.05 1.95
CA ALA A 200 13.53 13.78 0.99
C ALA A 200 12.98 13.85 -0.42
N SER A 201 13.74 14.41 -1.35
CA SER A 201 13.38 14.38 -2.75
C SER A 201 14.54 13.89 -3.61
N VAL A 202 14.21 13.23 -4.72
CA VAL A 202 15.17 12.84 -5.76
C VAL A 202 14.63 13.26 -7.12
N THR A 203 15.50 13.83 -7.94
CA THR A 203 15.26 14.01 -9.38
C THR A 203 16.16 13.02 -10.10
N TYR A 204 15.59 12.21 -10.99
CA TYR A 204 16.31 11.17 -11.72
C TYR A 204 15.88 11.11 -13.18
N ASN A 205 16.74 10.56 -14.03
CA ASN A 205 16.39 10.25 -15.41
C ASN A 205 15.63 8.91 -15.45
N PRO A 206 14.35 8.89 -15.85
CA PRO A 206 13.53 7.67 -15.78
C PRO A 206 13.98 6.57 -16.75
N GLN A 207 14.74 6.91 -17.80
CA GLN A 207 15.14 5.97 -18.85
C GLN A 207 16.44 5.24 -18.51
N THR A 208 17.28 5.88 -17.69
CA THR A 208 18.60 5.34 -17.29
C THR A 208 18.70 5.03 -15.80
N GLY A 209 17.74 5.48 -14.99
CA GLY A 209 17.78 5.37 -13.53
C GLY A 209 18.86 6.23 -12.87
N ARG A 210 19.48 7.17 -13.59
CA ARG A 210 20.56 8.00 -13.04
C ARG A 210 19.99 9.13 -12.18
N VAL A 211 20.52 9.28 -10.96
CA VAL A 211 20.22 10.43 -10.10
C VAL A 211 20.78 11.70 -10.74
N VAL A 212 19.93 12.71 -10.89
CA VAL A 212 20.30 14.07 -11.27
C VAL A 212 20.59 14.90 -10.03
N SER A 213 19.71 14.83 -9.03
CA SER A 213 19.87 15.51 -7.74
C SER A 213 19.04 14.85 -6.64
N PHE A 214 19.38 15.11 -5.39
CA PHE A 214 18.53 14.81 -4.24
C PHE A 214 18.66 15.92 -3.19
N ASP A 215 17.66 16.02 -2.33
CA ASP A 215 17.57 17.03 -1.27
C ASP A 215 16.91 16.44 -0.02
N LEU A 216 17.31 16.92 1.16
CA LEU A 216 16.74 16.58 2.46
C LEU A 216 16.36 17.86 3.20
N LYS A 217 15.14 17.91 3.72
CA LYS A 217 14.62 19.07 4.44
C LYS A 217 13.74 18.64 5.61
N GLU A 218 14.05 19.13 6.81
CA GLU A 218 13.17 19.00 7.97
C GLU A 218 11.91 19.88 7.81
N VAL A 219 10.74 19.37 8.19
CA VAL A 219 9.43 20.01 7.99
C VAL A 219 8.55 20.05 9.22
#